data_AF-A0A1X6N4P1-F1
#
_entry.id   AF-A0A1X6N4P1-F1
#
_cell.length_a   1.000
_cell.length_b   1.000
_cell.length_c   1.000
_cell.angle_alpha   90.00
_cell.angle_beta   90.00
_cell.angle_gamma   90.00
#
_symmetry.space_group_name_H-M   'P 1'
#
loop_
_entity.id
_entity.type
_entity.pdbx_description
1 polymer ?
#
loop_
_entity_poly.entity_id
_entity_poly.type
_entity_poly.pdbx_seq_one_letter_code
_entity_poly.pdbx_strand_id
1 'polypeptide(L)'
;MWLQGALCECMIYGVELALFLICLKLVIQQFNRHDYKRHAFLLILITVIFILGTLAIYSDMAMTQLSFINNRNYPGGPSAYEVDMYSLPTNEVATVSWVIGNWLMDALLVWRCKIIFTGFSIVPLWAVMLLPCALLLASIGIGLGIVYLQMTWRSSPFADIHATVPYFATTLSLNVAVTLLIAIRLFYCYRSFTHILGRQHGFRYAKIVAILAESAALNATFSLIFLITLALHHPFSAFVDQCMTPIQSVASLLMIFQAQSKTAQDDEHLTWLLPPASAEMLRYDDTSLCTPRNSR
;
A
#
# COMPACT_ATOMS: atom_id res chain seq x y z
N MET A 1 2.54 -10.16 -25.00
CA MET A 1 3.14 -9.66 -23.75
C MET A 1 2.16 -9.68 -22.59
N TRP A 2 0.87 -9.45 -22.83
CA TRP A 2 -0.19 -9.58 -21.83
C TRP A 2 -0.11 -10.84 -20.96
N LEU A 3 -0.13 -12.04 -21.56
CA LEU A 3 -0.08 -13.31 -20.79
C LEU A 3 1.17 -13.43 -19.90
N GLN A 4 2.29 -12.84 -20.31
CA GLN A 4 3.51 -12.83 -19.50
C GLN A 4 3.37 -11.93 -18.27
N GLY A 5 2.60 -10.84 -18.37
CA GLY A 5 2.25 -9.97 -17.25
C GLY A 5 1.40 -10.72 -16.25
N ALA A 6 0.38 -11.45 -16.70
CA ALA A 6 -0.56 -12.15 -15.84
C ALA A 6 0.13 -13.27 -15.04
N LEU A 7 1.11 -13.94 -15.67
CA LEU A 7 1.97 -14.91 -14.99
C LEU A 7 2.89 -14.24 -13.95
N CYS A 8 3.44 -13.07 -14.28
CA CYS A 8 4.29 -12.30 -13.36
C CYS A 8 3.49 -11.80 -12.15
N GLU A 9 2.29 -11.28 -12.39
CA GLU A 9 1.33 -10.91 -11.35
C GLU A 9 1.05 -12.06 -10.38
N CYS A 10 0.80 -13.27 -10.89
CA CYS A 10 0.64 -14.47 -10.06
C CYS A 10 1.85 -14.74 -9.14
N MET A 11 3.06 -14.54 -9.66
CA MET A 11 4.28 -14.73 -8.86
C MET A 11 4.38 -13.69 -7.75
N ILE A 12 4.06 -12.43 -8.04
CA ILE A 12 4.13 -11.33 -7.06
C ILE A 12 3.02 -11.50 -6.01
N TYR A 13 1.83 -11.96 -6.39
CA TYR A 13 0.75 -12.28 -5.45
C TYR A 13 1.15 -13.35 -4.43
N GLY A 14 1.98 -14.33 -4.82
CA GLY A 14 2.55 -15.30 -3.88
C GLY A 14 3.39 -14.62 -2.78
N VAL A 15 4.15 -13.58 -3.13
CA VAL A 15 4.92 -12.78 -2.17
C VAL A 15 4.00 -11.93 -1.31
N GLU A 16 2.95 -11.34 -1.89
CA GLU A 16 1.92 -10.59 -1.18
C GLU A 16 1.24 -11.45 -0.11
N LEU A 17 0.84 -12.68 -0.45
CA LEU A 17 0.26 -13.64 0.49
C LEU A 17 1.20 -13.94 1.66
N ALA A 18 2.48 -14.21 1.38
CA ALA A 18 3.46 -14.47 2.42
C ALA A 18 3.61 -13.28 3.37
N LEU A 19 3.71 -12.07 2.82
CA LEU A 19 3.80 -10.84 3.61
C LEU A 19 2.54 -10.55 4.41
N PHE A 20 1.36 -10.80 3.83
CA PHE A 20 0.08 -10.69 4.52
C PHE A 20 0.05 -11.58 5.77
N LEU A 21 0.44 -12.86 5.64
CA LEU A 21 0.47 -13.79 6.77
C LEU A 21 1.46 -13.36 7.85
N ILE A 22 2.63 -12.86 7.47
CA ILE A 22 3.63 -12.36 8.41
C ILE A 22 3.12 -11.10 9.13
N CYS A 23 2.57 -10.13 8.39
CA CYS A 23 2.00 -8.91 8.95
C CYS A 23 0.82 -9.23 9.89
N LEU A 24 -0.05 -10.15 9.50
CA LEU A 24 -1.17 -10.60 10.32
C LEU A 24 -0.67 -11.18 11.66
N LYS A 25 0.31 -12.08 11.60
CA LYS A 25 0.93 -12.66 12.81
C LYS A 25 1.53 -11.59 13.71
N LEU A 26 2.30 -10.65 13.16
CA LEU A 26 2.95 -9.58 13.94
C LEU A 26 1.94 -8.65 14.60
N VAL A 27 0.90 -8.22 13.88
CA VAL A 27 -0.13 -7.32 14.42
C VAL A 27 -0.94 -8.01 15.53
N ILE A 28 -1.23 -9.31 15.37
CA ILE A 28 -1.92 -10.11 16.41
C ILE A 28 -1.02 -10.29 17.64
N GLN A 29 0.27 -10.55 17.46
CA GLN A 29 1.22 -10.69 18.57
C GLN A 29 1.40 -9.39 19.36
N GLN A 30 1.30 -8.24 18.69
CA GLN A 30 1.42 -6.91 19.29
C GLN A 30 0.08 -6.35 19.77
N PHE A 31 -0.96 -7.19 19.79
CA PHE A 31 -2.29 -6.75 20.19
C PHE A 31 -2.33 -6.47 21.70
N ASN A 32 -2.01 -5.22 22.07
CA ASN A 32 -1.97 -4.78 23.45
C ASN A 32 -3.26 -4.01 23.81
N ARG A 33 -3.72 -4.12 25.07
CA ARG A 33 -4.98 -3.53 25.52
C ARG A 33 -5.00 -1.99 25.44
N HIS A 34 -3.85 -1.35 25.57
CA HIS A 34 -3.74 0.11 25.59
C HIS A 34 -3.95 0.75 24.20
N ASP A 35 -3.51 0.08 23.12
CA ASP A 35 -3.55 0.60 21.74
C ASP A 35 -4.45 -0.23 20.80
N TYR A 36 -5.43 -0.96 21.37
CA TYR A 36 -6.25 -1.94 20.63
C TYR A 36 -6.93 -1.35 19.38
N LYS A 37 -7.36 -0.08 19.43
CA LYS A 37 -8.02 0.59 18.29
C LYS A 37 -7.10 0.72 17.08
N ARG A 38 -5.83 1.03 17.31
CA ARG A 38 -4.82 1.21 16.25
C ARG A 38 -4.48 -0.13 15.61
N HIS A 39 -4.23 -1.16 16.42
CA HIS A 39 -3.93 -2.50 15.92
C HIS A 39 -5.13 -3.13 15.21
N ALA A 40 -6.35 -2.96 15.74
CA ALA A 40 -7.57 -3.40 15.08
C ALA A 40 -7.78 -2.69 13.74
N PHE A 41 -7.58 -1.37 13.68
CA PHE A 41 -7.66 -0.61 12.43
C PHE A 41 -6.64 -1.10 11.39
N LEU A 42 -5.38 -1.30 11.80
CA LEU A 42 -4.33 -1.84 10.92
C LEU A 42 -4.70 -3.23 10.40
N LEU A 43 -5.19 -4.10 11.27
CA LEU A 43 -5.58 -5.46 10.90
C LEU A 43 -6.71 -5.47 9.89
N ILE A 44 -7.78 -4.70 10.14
CA ILE A 44 -8.90 -4.53 9.20
C ILE A 44 -8.37 -4.03 7.86
N LEU A 45 -7.54 -2.99 7.87
CA LEU A 45 -7.04 -2.38 6.65
C LEU A 45 -6.18 -3.34 5.80
N ILE A 46 -5.27 -4.08 6.43
CA ILE A 46 -4.43 -5.08 5.77
C ILE A 46 -5.29 -6.22 5.20
N THR A 47 -6.31 -6.66 5.94
CA THR A 47 -7.23 -7.71 5.46
C THR A 47 -8.08 -7.25 4.28
N VAL A 48 -8.58 -6.01 4.31
CA VAL A 48 -9.37 -5.45 3.20
C VAL A 48 -8.51 -5.31 1.94
N ILE A 49 -7.29 -4.79 2.07
CA ILE A 49 -6.35 -4.68 0.94
C ILE A 49 -6.06 -6.06 0.33
N PHE A 50 -5.80 -7.06 1.17
CA PHE A 50 -5.55 -8.43 0.71
C PHE A 50 -6.77 -9.05 0.00
N ILE A 51 -7.99 -8.82 0.51
CA ILE A 51 -9.22 -9.29 -0.13
C ILE A 51 -9.41 -8.62 -1.49
N LEU A 52 -9.18 -7.31 -1.60
CA LEU A 52 -9.29 -6.58 -2.86
C LEU A 52 -8.25 -7.05 -3.88
N GLY A 53 -6.99 -7.27 -3.46
CA GLY A 53 -5.95 -7.85 -4.32
C GLY A 53 -6.31 -9.26 -4.80
N THR A 54 -6.90 -10.07 -3.92
CA THR A 54 -7.37 -11.43 -4.27
C THR A 54 -8.52 -11.40 -5.26
N LEU A 55 -9.45 -10.44 -5.14
CA LEU A 55 -10.55 -10.25 -6.09
C LEU A 55 -10.05 -9.78 -7.46
N ALA A 56 -9.05 -8.89 -7.49
CA ALA A 56 -8.43 -8.42 -8.71
C ALA A 56 -7.79 -9.59 -9.48
N ILE A 57 -6.86 -10.31 -8.84
CA ILE A 57 -6.17 -11.42 -9.51
C ILE A 57 -7.10 -12.57 -9.90
N TYR A 58 -8.11 -12.88 -9.07
CA TYR A 58 -9.11 -13.89 -9.42
C TYR A 58 -9.85 -13.52 -10.71
N SER A 59 -10.19 -12.24 -10.84
CA SER A 59 -10.89 -11.72 -12.01
C SER A 59 -10.01 -11.75 -13.26
N ASP A 60 -8.73 -11.38 -13.14
CA ASP A 60 -7.78 -11.43 -14.25
C ASP A 60 -7.49 -12.86 -14.70
N MET A 61 -7.41 -13.81 -13.76
CA MET A 61 -7.29 -15.24 -14.08
C MET A 61 -8.55 -15.78 -14.75
N ALA A 62 -9.74 -15.36 -14.31
CA ALA A 62 -11.00 -15.74 -14.93
C ALA A 62 -11.11 -15.18 -16.36
N MET A 63 -10.65 -13.94 -16.60
CA MET A 63 -10.53 -13.36 -17.94
C MET A 63 -9.52 -14.10 -18.82
N THR A 64 -8.36 -14.46 -18.26
CA THR A 64 -7.36 -15.29 -18.93
C THR A 64 -7.97 -16.61 -19.38
N GLN A 65 -8.70 -17.29 -18.49
CA GLN A 65 -9.37 -18.55 -18.78
C GLN A 65 -10.43 -18.39 -19.88
N LEU A 66 -11.29 -17.36 -19.79
CA LEU A 66 -12.32 -17.11 -20.81
C LEU A 66 -11.71 -16.86 -22.19
N SER A 67 -10.59 -16.15 -22.24
CA SER A 67 -9.89 -15.81 -23.49
C SER A 67 -9.17 -17.02 -24.10
N PHE A 68 -8.43 -17.79 -23.29
CA PHE A 68 -7.56 -18.86 -23.79
C PHE A 68 -8.22 -20.25 -23.86
N ILE A 69 -9.21 -20.51 -23.00
CA ILE A 69 -9.90 -21.81 -22.94
C ILE A 69 -11.24 -21.73 -23.66
N ASN A 70 -12.12 -20.83 -23.22
CA ASN A 70 -13.49 -20.78 -23.72
C ASN A 70 -13.59 -20.17 -25.13
N ASN A 71 -12.84 -19.09 -25.40
CA ASN A 71 -12.92 -18.32 -26.65
C ASN A 71 -11.61 -18.30 -27.42
N ARG A 72 -10.88 -19.42 -27.40
CA ARG A 72 -9.56 -19.55 -28.04
C ARG A 72 -9.53 -19.15 -29.52
N ASN A 73 -10.60 -19.45 -30.25
CA ASN A 73 -10.73 -19.23 -31.69
C ASN A 73 -11.39 -17.88 -32.04
N TYR A 74 -11.47 -16.95 -31.09
CA TYR A 74 -12.00 -15.62 -31.35
C TYR A 74 -11.19 -14.91 -32.46
N PRO A 75 -11.81 -14.17 -33.39
CA PRO A 75 -11.10 -13.43 -34.43
C PRO A 75 -10.10 -12.46 -33.81
N GLY A 76 -8.82 -12.55 -34.20
CA GLY A 76 -7.72 -11.79 -33.59
C GLY A 76 -7.07 -12.47 -32.37
N GLY A 77 -7.58 -13.63 -31.95
CA GLY A 77 -7.04 -14.46 -30.88
C GLY A 77 -7.45 -14.01 -29.46
N PRO A 78 -6.94 -14.70 -28.42
CA PRO A 78 -7.31 -14.45 -27.02
C PRO A 78 -7.06 -13.01 -26.56
N SER A 79 -6.01 -12.35 -27.04
CA SER A 79 -5.72 -10.96 -26.68
C SER A 79 -6.70 -9.95 -27.28
N ALA A 80 -7.26 -10.25 -28.46
CA ALA A 80 -8.29 -9.41 -29.06
C ALA A 80 -9.62 -9.56 -28.33
N TYR A 81 -9.96 -10.79 -27.92
CA TYR A 81 -11.15 -11.06 -27.11
C TYR A 81 -11.18 -10.23 -25.83
N GLU A 82 -10.06 -10.14 -25.14
CA GLU A 82 -9.97 -9.40 -23.88
C GLU A 82 -10.15 -7.89 -24.05
N VAL A 83 -9.58 -7.31 -25.11
CA VAL A 83 -9.76 -5.89 -25.43
C VAL A 83 -11.21 -5.60 -25.83
N ASP A 84 -11.79 -6.45 -26.68
CA ASP A 84 -13.16 -6.28 -27.17
C ASP A 84 -14.20 -6.53 -26.07
N MET A 85 -13.91 -7.45 -25.16
CA MET A 85 -14.81 -7.86 -24.07
C MET A 85 -14.37 -7.31 -22.72
N TYR A 86 -13.63 -6.20 -22.73
CA TYR A 86 -13.12 -5.54 -21.51
C TYR A 86 -14.24 -5.13 -20.55
N SER A 87 -15.46 -4.89 -21.05
CA SER A 87 -16.64 -4.56 -20.24
C SER A 87 -17.36 -5.77 -19.64
N LEU A 88 -16.77 -6.98 -19.69
CA LEU A 88 -17.33 -8.13 -18.99
C LEU A 88 -17.28 -7.89 -17.48
N PRO A 89 -18.29 -8.33 -16.71
CA PRO A 89 -18.39 -8.06 -15.27
C PRO A 89 -17.19 -8.61 -14.49
N THR A 90 -16.53 -9.65 -14.99
CA THR A 90 -15.29 -10.16 -14.40
C THR A 90 -14.20 -9.08 -14.40
N ASN A 91 -13.96 -8.42 -15.52
CA ASN A 91 -12.92 -7.40 -15.63
C ASN A 91 -13.33 -6.07 -14.96
N GLU A 92 -14.63 -5.80 -14.88
CA GLU A 92 -15.17 -4.71 -14.05
C GLU A 92 -14.84 -4.91 -12.57
N VAL A 93 -15.02 -6.12 -12.05
CA VAL A 93 -14.64 -6.45 -10.66
C VAL A 93 -13.13 -6.30 -10.46
N ALA A 94 -12.31 -6.68 -11.44
CA ALA A 94 -10.86 -6.45 -11.40
C ALA A 94 -10.54 -4.96 -11.25
N THR A 95 -11.10 -4.13 -12.14
CA THR A 95 -10.83 -2.69 -12.18
C THR A 95 -11.33 -1.99 -10.92
N VAL A 96 -12.53 -2.32 -10.43
CA VAL A 96 -13.09 -1.71 -9.21
C VAL A 96 -12.27 -2.11 -7.97
N SER A 97 -11.91 -3.40 -7.86
CA SER A 97 -11.10 -3.89 -6.74
C SER A 97 -9.73 -3.24 -6.74
N TRP A 98 -9.15 -3.06 -7.93
CA TRP A 98 -7.89 -2.35 -8.15
C TRP A 98 -7.96 -0.89 -7.71
N VAL A 99 -8.92 -0.11 -8.23
CA VAL A 99 -9.04 1.33 -7.91
C VAL A 99 -9.21 1.55 -6.41
N ILE A 100 -10.08 0.77 -5.77
CA ILE A 100 -10.32 0.87 -4.32
C ILE A 100 -9.06 0.45 -3.54
N GLY A 101 -8.40 -0.62 -3.96
CA GLY A 101 -7.15 -1.09 -3.35
C GLY A 101 -6.06 -0.02 -3.40
N ASN A 102 -5.90 0.63 -4.54
CA ASN A 102 -4.94 1.71 -4.73
C ASN A 102 -5.24 2.91 -3.81
N TRP A 103 -6.51 3.31 -3.71
CA TRP A 103 -6.91 4.39 -2.78
C TRP A 103 -6.61 4.06 -1.31
N LEU A 104 -6.82 2.81 -0.89
CA LEU A 104 -6.50 2.39 0.47
C LEU A 104 -4.98 2.41 0.73
N MET A 105 -4.16 2.03 -0.25
CA MET A 105 -2.70 2.10 -0.15
C MET A 105 -2.18 3.55 -0.12
N ASP A 106 -2.72 4.43 -0.97
CA ASP A 106 -2.37 5.85 -0.93
C ASP A 106 -2.83 6.50 0.38
N ALA A 107 -4.02 6.16 0.88
CA ALA A 107 -4.51 6.63 2.18
C ALA A 107 -3.63 6.15 3.34
N LEU A 108 -3.15 4.90 3.31
CA LEU A 108 -2.16 4.37 4.24
C LEU A 108 -0.87 5.20 4.22
N LEU A 109 -0.36 5.53 3.03
CA LEU A 109 0.84 6.33 2.84
C LEU A 109 0.68 7.73 3.47
N VAL A 110 -0.45 8.39 3.20
CA VAL A 110 -0.80 9.70 3.76
C VAL A 110 -0.95 9.65 5.28
N TRP A 111 -1.61 8.62 5.82
CA TRP A 111 -1.76 8.43 7.25
C TRP A 111 -0.41 8.26 7.95
N ARG A 112 0.52 7.51 7.35
CA ARG A 112 1.89 7.37 7.87
C ARG A 112 2.65 8.68 7.86
N CYS A 113 2.52 9.47 6.78
CA CYS A 113 3.10 10.81 6.72
C CYS A 113 2.59 11.66 7.90
N LYS A 114 1.28 11.66 8.14
CA LYS A 114 0.69 12.37 9.30
C LYS A 114 1.33 11.94 10.62
N ILE A 115 1.42 10.64 10.90
CA ILE A 115 2.00 10.13 12.16
C ILE A 115 3.44 10.62 12.33
N ILE A 116 4.27 10.55 11.29
CA ILE A 116 5.68 10.96 11.33
C ILE A 116 5.84 12.46 11.64
N PHE A 117 4.93 13.30 11.13
CA PHE A 117 4.96 14.74 11.35
C PHE A 117 4.32 15.20 12.68
N THR A 118 3.61 14.31 13.40
CA THR A 118 2.89 14.66 14.65
C THR A 118 3.84 14.91 15.84
N GLY A 119 5.10 14.47 15.78
CA GLY A 119 6.02 14.48 16.92
C GLY A 119 6.63 15.85 17.27
N PHE A 120 7.22 16.59 16.32
CA PHE A 120 8.01 17.81 16.59
C PHE A 120 8.30 18.61 15.29
N SER A 121 7.27 19.03 14.54
CA SER A 121 7.48 19.75 13.28
C SER A 121 7.53 21.27 13.47
N ILE A 122 8.57 21.91 12.92
CA ILE A 122 8.72 23.38 12.83
C ILE A 122 7.63 23.97 11.91
N VAL A 123 7.21 23.18 10.91
CA VAL A 123 6.17 23.54 9.94
C VAL A 123 4.83 23.06 10.47
N PRO A 124 3.76 23.86 10.42
CA PRO A 124 2.45 23.43 10.88
C PRO A 124 1.94 22.23 10.06
N LEU A 125 1.39 21.24 10.76
CA LEU A 125 0.99 19.95 10.18
C LEU A 125 -0.05 20.10 9.05
N TRP A 126 -0.92 21.10 9.12
CA TRP A 126 -1.92 21.36 8.08
C TRP A 126 -1.28 21.76 6.74
N ALA A 127 -0.18 22.52 6.75
CA ALA A 127 0.49 22.96 5.52
C ALA A 127 1.19 21.80 4.81
N VAL A 128 1.82 20.89 5.57
CA VAL A 128 2.50 19.71 5.02
C VAL A 128 1.50 18.69 4.47
N MET A 129 0.35 18.53 5.15
CA MET A 129 -0.69 17.56 4.76
C MET A 129 -1.58 18.06 3.62
N LEU A 130 -1.60 19.36 3.33
CA LEU A 130 -2.45 19.92 2.27
C LEU A 130 -2.16 19.30 0.90
N LEU A 131 -0.87 19.17 0.54
CA LEU A 131 -0.47 18.62 -0.75
C LEU A 131 -0.79 17.11 -0.88
N PRO A 132 -0.42 16.22 0.06
CA PRO A 132 -0.81 14.81 0.01
C PRO A 132 -2.32 14.59 -0.01
N CYS A 133 -3.07 15.35 0.80
CA CYS A 133 -4.53 15.21 0.84
C CYS A 133 -5.18 15.71 -0.47
N ALA A 134 -4.69 16.80 -1.06
CA ALA A 134 -5.19 17.29 -2.34
C ALA A 134 -4.94 16.28 -3.47
N LEU A 135 -3.74 15.67 -3.51
CA LEU A 135 -3.41 14.63 -4.48
C LEU A 135 -4.26 13.36 -4.27
N LEU A 136 -4.53 12.96 -3.02
CA LEU A 136 -5.40 11.82 -2.73
C LEU A 136 -6.84 12.07 -3.21
N LEU A 137 -7.38 13.26 -2.95
CA LEU A 137 -8.72 13.64 -3.42
C LEU A 137 -8.78 13.70 -4.95
N ALA A 138 -7.73 14.18 -5.61
CA ALA A 138 -7.61 14.15 -7.06
C ALA A 138 -7.59 12.72 -7.61
N SER A 139 -6.82 11.82 -6.99
CA SER A 139 -6.78 10.39 -7.35
C SER A 139 -8.15 9.72 -7.20
N ILE A 140 -8.90 10.04 -6.13
CA ILE A 140 -10.27 9.54 -5.93
C ILE A 140 -11.21 10.07 -7.03
N GLY A 141 -11.17 11.37 -7.31
CA GLY A 141 -12.01 11.98 -8.33
C GLY A 141 -11.77 11.40 -9.73
N ILE A 142 -10.50 11.27 -10.12
CA ILE A 142 -10.13 10.72 -11.43
C ILE A 142 -10.43 9.21 -11.50
N GLY A 143 -10.16 8.46 -10.43
CA GLY A 143 -10.45 7.02 -10.37
C GLY A 143 -11.95 6.70 -10.45
N LEU A 144 -12.79 7.52 -9.81
CA LEU A 144 -14.25 7.43 -9.99
C LEU A 144 -14.66 7.70 -11.44
N GLY A 145 -13.99 8.65 -12.11
CA GLY A 145 -14.15 8.91 -13.53
C GLY A 145 -13.84 7.70 -14.41
N ILE A 146 -12.74 6.98 -14.12
CA ILE A 146 -12.37 5.75 -14.84
C ILE A 146 -13.45 4.68 -14.69
N VAL A 147 -13.89 4.40 -13.45
CA VAL A 147 -14.94 3.40 -13.20
C VAL A 147 -16.24 3.80 -13.90
N TYR A 148 -16.61 5.08 -13.85
CA TYR A 148 -17.81 5.58 -14.53
C TYR A 148 -17.72 5.44 -16.06
N LEU A 149 -16.56 5.73 -16.65
CA LEU A 149 -16.35 5.61 -18.09
C LEU A 149 -16.42 4.16 -18.57
N GLN A 150 -15.82 3.23 -17.82
CA GLN A 150 -15.88 1.80 -18.13
C GLN A 150 -17.34 1.29 -18.15
N MET A 151 -18.13 1.69 -17.15
CA MET A 151 -19.54 1.29 -17.01
C MET A 151 -20.43 1.88 -18.12
N THR A 152 -20.14 3.12 -18.55
CA THR A 152 -21.02 3.87 -19.47
C THR A 152 -20.69 3.60 -20.94
N TRP A 153 -19.40 3.58 -21.30
CA TRP A 153 -18.97 3.51 -22.69
C TRP A 153 -18.63 2.10 -23.15
N ARG A 154 -18.52 1.13 -22.22
CA ARG A 154 -18.05 -0.25 -22.49
C ARG A 154 -16.70 -0.30 -23.23
N SER A 155 -15.95 0.80 -23.17
CA SER A 155 -14.64 0.95 -23.79
C SER A 155 -13.57 0.67 -22.75
N SER A 156 -12.47 0.03 -23.15
CA SER A 156 -11.32 -0.12 -22.25
C SER A 156 -10.80 1.27 -21.85
N PRO A 157 -10.59 1.58 -20.56
CA PRO A 157 -9.99 2.84 -20.12
C PRO A 157 -8.64 3.12 -20.80
N PHE A 158 -7.93 2.06 -21.17
CA PHE A 158 -6.65 2.11 -21.88
C PHE A 158 -6.73 2.59 -23.33
N ALA A 159 -7.92 2.64 -23.93
CA ALA A 159 -8.12 3.20 -25.27
C ALA A 159 -8.15 4.73 -25.26
N ASP A 160 -8.63 5.34 -24.16
CA ASP A 160 -8.66 6.79 -23.96
C ASP A 160 -7.49 7.26 -23.09
N ILE A 161 -6.39 7.58 -23.76
CA ILE A 161 -5.16 8.14 -23.16
C ILE A 161 -5.49 9.34 -22.26
N HIS A 162 -6.49 10.14 -22.63
CA HIS A 162 -6.90 11.36 -21.94
C HIS A 162 -7.44 11.13 -20.52
N ALA A 163 -8.01 9.95 -20.22
CA ALA A 163 -8.52 9.62 -18.88
C ALA A 163 -7.48 8.85 -18.05
N THR A 164 -6.71 7.98 -18.70
CA THR A 164 -5.77 7.07 -18.03
C THR A 164 -4.48 7.77 -17.60
N VAL A 165 -3.89 8.61 -18.46
CA VAL A 165 -2.62 9.31 -18.14
C VAL A 165 -2.73 10.20 -16.89
N PRO A 166 -3.77 11.03 -16.71
CA PRO A 166 -3.92 11.83 -15.50
C PRO A 166 -4.03 11.00 -14.22
N TYR A 167 -4.69 9.83 -14.26
CA TYR A 167 -4.82 8.98 -13.08
C TYR A 167 -3.48 8.41 -12.61
N PHE A 168 -2.71 7.85 -13.53
CA PHE A 168 -1.38 7.31 -13.20
C PHE A 168 -0.41 8.43 -12.81
N ALA A 169 -0.48 9.60 -13.45
CA ALA A 169 0.34 10.76 -13.09
C ALA A 169 0.01 11.30 -11.70
N THR A 170 -1.26 11.37 -11.32
CA THR A 170 -1.70 11.83 -9.98
C THR A 170 -1.29 10.85 -8.89
N THR A 171 -1.49 9.54 -9.11
CA THR A 171 -1.04 8.48 -8.17
C THR A 171 0.48 8.49 -8.02
N LEU A 172 1.23 8.60 -9.12
CA LEU A 172 2.69 8.69 -9.11
C LEU A 172 3.17 9.93 -8.35
N SER A 173 2.59 11.10 -8.64
CA SER A 173 2.97 12.35 -7.98
C SER A 173 2.65 12.32 -6.48
N LEU A 174 1.54 11.69 -6.06
CA LEU A 174 1.23 11.45 -4.65
C LEU A 174 2.33 10.63 -3.98
N ASN A 175 2.66 9.47 -4.57
CA ASN A 175 3.66 8.57 -4.04
C ASN A 175 5.04 9.24 -3.93
N VAL A 176 5.47 9.96 -4.98
CA VAL A 176 6.75 10.70 -4.98
C VAL A 176 6.72 11.83 -3.96
N ALA A 177 5.67 12.64 -3.91
CA ALA A 177 5.59 13.78 -3.00
C ALA A 177 5.59 13.36 -1.53
N VAL A 178 4.79 12.36 -1.16
CA VAL A 178 4.74 11.84 0.21
C VAL A 178 6.08 11.20 0.59
N THR A 179 6.70 10.45 -0.31
CA THR A 179 8.01 9.85 -0.06
C THR A 179 9.07 10.93 0.17
N LEU A 180 9.11 11.97 -0.66
CA LEU A 180 10.05 13.08 -0.50
C LEU A 180 9.81 13.80 0.83
N LEU A 181 8.56 14.06 1.21
CA LEU A 181 8.23 14.67 2.51
C LEU A 181 8.73 13.82 3.68
N ILE A 182 8.52 12.50 3.62
CA ILE A 182 8.97 11.57 4.65
C ILE A 182 10.51 11.49 4.69
N ALA A 183 11.18 11.40 3.53
CA ALA A 183 12.63 11.32 3.42
C ALA A 183 13.31 12.60 3.93
N ILE A 184 12.83 13.77 3.50
CA ILE A 184 13.30 15.08 3.96
C ILE A 184 13.16 15.17 5.48
N ARG A 185 11.99 14.82 6.03
CA ARG A 185 11.73 14.88 7.46
C ARG A 185 12.64 13.96 8.25
N LEU A 186 12.79 12.71 7.83
CA LEU A 186 13.71 11.78 8.51
C LEU A 186 15.16 12.24 8.38
N PHE A 187 15.57 12.85 7.27
CA PHE A 187 16.92 13.42 7.13
C PHE A 187 17.15 14.58 8.10
N TYR A 188 16.19 15.49 8.24
CA TYR A 188 16.25 16.55 9.25
C TYR A 188 16.30 16.01 10.68
N CYS A 189 15.47 15.01 10.99
CA CYS A 189 15.51 14.33 12.29
C CYS A 189 16.87 13.65 12.50
N TYR A 190 17.39 12.93 11.51
CA TYR A 190 18.71 12.30 11.57
C TYR A 190 19.79 13.34 11.88
N ARG A 191 19.84 14.45 11.14
CA ARG A 191 20.83 15.50 11.36
C ARG A 191 20.73 16.11 12.75
N SER A 192 19.51 16.38 13.23
CA SER A 192 19.26 16.91 14.58
C SER A 192 19.66 15.90 15.68
N PHE A 193 19.23 14.63 15.56
CA PHE A 193 19.55 13.58 16.54
C PHE A 193 21.04 13.22 16.56
N THR A 194 21.72 13.20 15.42
CA THR A 194 23.19 12.97 15.38
C THR A 194 23.97 14.07 16.08
N HIS A 195 23.44 15.30 16.08
CA HIS A 195 24.06 16.43 16.75
C HIS A 195 23.85 16.40 18.28
N ILE A 196 22.79 15.76 18.78
CA ILE A 196 22.38 15.81 20.20
C ILE A 196 22.62 14.49 20.96
N LEU A 197 22.38 13.33 20.35
CA LEU A 197 22.33 12.01 21.04
C LEU A 197 23.43 11.00 20.62
N GLY A 198 24.34 11.39 19.72
CA GLY A 198 25.43 10.53 19.25
C GLY A 198 25.04 9.52 18.14
N ARG A 199 26.06 8.99 17.45
CA ARG A 199 25.98 8.31 16.15
C ARG A 199 25.16 6.99 16.13
N GLN A 200 24.99 6.32 17.27
CA GLN A 200 24.35 4.99 17.35
C GLN A 200 22.83 5.00 17.08
N HIS A 201 22.11 6.05 17.50
CA HIS A 201 20.67 6.16 17.25
C HIS A 201 20.36 6.62 15.80
N GLY A 202 21.26 7.38 15.18
CA GLY A 202 21.11 7.85 13.79
C GLY A 202 21.07 6.72 12.75
N PHE A 203 21.89 5.68 12.92
CA PHE A 203 21.91 4.52 12.01
C PHE A 203 20.54 3.80 11.92
N ARG A 204 19.77 3.78 13.01
CA ARG A 204 18.45 3.13 13.05
C ARG A 204 17.42 3.88 12.21
N TYR A 205 17.42 5.22 12.24
CA TYR A 205 16.54 6.02 11.39
C TYR A 205 16.96 5.97 9.92
N ALA A 206 18.26 5.93 9.63
CA ALA A 206 18.78 5.81 8.27
C ALA A 206 18.30 4.51 7.57
N LYS A 207 18.24 3.39 8.30
CA LYS A 207 17.70 2.13 7.76
C LYS A 207 16.22 2.25 7.38
N ILE A 208 15.42 2.94 8.19
CA ILE A 208 13.99 3.18 7.90
C ILE A 208 13.84 4.09 6.67
N VAL A 209 14.63 5.17 6.57
CA VAL A 209 14.64 6.02 5.36
C VAL A 209 14.99 5.20 4.13
N ALA A 210 16.05 4.39 4.21
CA ALA A 210 16.56 3.64 3.09
C ALA A 210 15.48 2.71 2.51
N ILE A 211 14.74 2.01 3.37
CA ILE A 211 13.72 1.08 2.91
C ILE A 211 12.47 1.81 2.39
N LEU A 212 12.09 2.92 3.01
CA LEU A 212 11.01 3.76 2.48
C LEU A 212 11.38 4.31 1.09
N ALA A 213 12.61 4.78 0.92
CA ALA A 213 13.13 5.26 -0.36
C ALA A 213 13.23 4.14 -1.39
N GLU A 214 13.65 2.93 -1.00
CA GLU A 214 13.75 1.76 -1.88
C GLU A 214 12.37 1.33 -2.40
N SER A 215 11.40 1.19 -1.49
CA SER A 215 10.02 0.82 -1.85
C SER A 215 9.32 1.86 -2.74
N ALA A 216 9.55 3.14 -2.48
CA ALA A 216 9.03 4.22 -3.31
C ALA A 216 9.73 4.33 -4.66
N ALA A 217 11.04 4.11 -4.72
CA ALA A 217 11.79 4.09 -5.97
C ALA A 217 11.30 2.97 -6.89
N LEU A 218 10.97 1.79 -6.33
CA LEU A 218 10.35 0.70 -7.08
C LEU A 218 9.02 1.15 -7.69
N ASN A 219 8.08 1.66 -6.89
CA ASN A 219 6.78 2.10 -7.40
C ASN A 219 6.90 3.21 -8.46
N ALA A 220 7.78 4.19 -8.23
CA ALA A 220 8.01 5.29 -9.14
C ALA A 220 8.63 4.83 -10.48
N THR A 221 9.57 3.88 -10.42
CA THR A 221 10.22 3.32 -11.61
C THR A 221 9.22 2.58 -12.48
N PHE A 222 8.41 1.69 -11.89
CA PHE A 222 7.39 0.95 -12.64
C PHE A 222 6.32 1.88 -13.23
N SER A 223 5.88 2.88 -12.46
CA SER A 223 4.92 3.88 -12.94
C SER A 223 5.48 4.72 -14.11
N LEU A 224 6.75 5.11 -14.06
CA LEU A 224 7.40 5.85 -15.15
C LEU A 224 7.56 4.97 -16.40
N ILE A 225 7.98 3.72 -16.25
CA ILE A 225 8.08 2.77 -17.36
C ILE A 225 6.70 2.57 -17.99
N PHE A 226 5.64 2.42 -17.19
CA PHE A 226 4.27 2.32 -17.68
C PHE A 226 3.86 3.56 -18.47
N LEU A 227 4.07 4.76 -17.92
CA LEU A 227 3.69 6.01 -18.59
C LEU A 227 4.42 6.20 -19.93
N ILE A 228 5.72 5.90 -19.98
CA ILE A 228 6.52 5.98 -21.22
C ILE A 228 6.03 4.96 -22.24
N THR A 229 5.81 3.71 -21.82
CA THR A 229 5.39 2.63 -22.73
C THR A 229 3.96 2.83 -23.23
N LEU A 230 3.08 3.40 -22.40
CA LEU A 230 1.73 3.82 -22.78
C LEU A 230 1.79 4.96 -23.81
N ALA A 231 2.62 5.99 -23.58
CA ALA A 231 2.79 7.10 -24.52
C ALA A 231 3.35 6.66 -25.89
N LEU A 232 4.14 5.58 -25.91
CA LEU A 232 4.70 4.99 -27.12
C LEU A 232 3.78 3.95 -27.77
N HIS A 233 2.59 3.68 -27.22
CA HIS A 233 1.69 2.60 -27.65
C HIS A 233 2.38 1.22 -27.75
N HIS A 234 3.38 0.99 -26.91
CA HIS A 234 4.16 -0.25 -26.96
C HIS A 234 3.42 -1.36 -26.18
N PRO A 235 3.35 -2.61 -26.68
CA PRO A 235 2.63 -3.72 -26.01
C PRO A 235 3.19 -4.12 -24.64
N PHE A 236 4.30 -3.50 -24.23
CA PHE A 236 4.89 -3.67 -22.91
C PHE A 236 4.12 -2.91 -21.82
N SER A 237 3.30 -1.91 -22.18
CA SER A 237 2.44 -1.21 -21.20
C SER A 237 1.52 -2.19 -20.45
N ALA A 238 0.89 -3.13 -21.17
CA ALA A 238 0.04 -4.15 -20.57
C ALA A 238 0.79 -5.08 -19.60
N PHE A 239 2.06 -5.39 -19.88
CA PHE A 239 2.89 -6.18 -18.97
C PHE A 239 3.17 -5.43 -17.67
N VAL A 240 3.52 -4.15 -17.79
CA VAL A 240 3.89 -3.32 -16.64
C VAL A 240 2.66 -3.04 -15.77
N ASP A 241 1.51 -2.76 -16.39
CA ASP A 241 0.23 -2.51 -15.70
C ASP A 241 -0.14 -3.64 -14.71
N GLN A 242 -0.13 -4.89 -15.18
CA GLN A 242 -0.43 -6.07 -14.36
C GLN A 242 0.57 -6.29 -13.22
N CYS A 243 1.81 -5.82 -13.38
CA CYS A 243 2.81 -5.93 -12.33
C CYS A 243 2.68 -4.80 -11.28
N MET A 244 2.14 -3.64 -11.64
CA MET A 244 2.18 -2.44 -10.78
C MET A 244 1.40 -2.61 -9.48
N THR A 245 0.16 -3.10 -9.58
CA THR A 245 -0.74 -3.29 -8.44
C THR A 245 -0.15 -4.18 -7.34
N PRO A 246 0.24 -5.44 -7.64
CA PRO A 246 0.78 -6.30 -6.60
C PRO A 246 2.12 -5.79 -6.06
N ILE A 247 2.94 -5.10 -6.88
CA ILE A 247 4.18 -4.44 -6.41
C ILE A 247 3.85 -3.35 -5.38
N GLN A 248 2.84 -2.52 -5.63
CA GLN A 248 2.42 -1.47 -4.72
C GLN A 248 1.84 -2.04 -3.42
N SER A 249 1.11 -3.16 -3.50
CA SER A 249 0.62 -3.90 -2.33
C SER A 249 1.78 -4.43 -1.49
N VAL A 250 2.72 -5.13 -2.13
CA VAL A 250 3.93 -5.68 -1.49
C VAL A 250 4.74 -4.58 -0.83
N ALA A 251 4.95 -3.44 -1.50
CA ALA A 251 5.64 -2.29 -0.92
C ALA A 251 4.92 -1.77 0.34
N SER A 252 3.60 -1.64 0.29
CA SER A 252 2.77 -1.20 1.42
C SER A 252 2.86 -2.16 2.60
N LEU A 253 2.77 -3.47 2.35
CA LEU A 253 2.88 -4.51 3.38
C LEU A 253 4.28 -4.61 3.97
N LEU A 254 5.34 -4.50 3.17
CA LEU A 254 6.73 -4.48 3.64
C LEU A 254 6.99 -3.31 4.59
N MET A 255 6.44 -2.15 4.25
CA MET A 255 6.53 -0.98 5.10
C MET A 255 5.84 -1.18 6.46
N ILE A 256 4.68 -1.86 6.48
CA ILE A 256 3.97 -2.19 7.72
C ILE A 256 4.74 -3.24 8.52
N PHE A 257 5.20 -4.31 7.86
CA PHE A 257 6.02 -5.36 8.46
C PHE A 257 7.18 -4.79 9.26
N GLN A 258 7.93 -3.85 8.68
CA GLN A 258 9.07 -3.25 9.36
C GLN A 258 8.67 -2.35 10.52
N ALA A 259 7.59 -1.58 10.36
CA ALA A 259 7.08 -0.74 11.43
C ALA A 259 6.66 -1.56 12.64
N GLN A 260 5.98 -2.69 12.43
CA GLN A 260 5.57 -3.60 13.50
C GLN A 260 6.76 -4.39 14.05
N SER A 261 7.60 -4.98 13.20
CA SER A 261 8.78 -5.75 13.65
C SER A 261 9.68 -4.93 14.58
N LYS A 262 9.77 -3.62 14.37
CA LYS A 262 10.48 -2.72 15.28
C LYS A 262 9.81 -2.62 16.65
N THR A 263 8.50 -2.38 16.71
CA THR A 263 7.76 -2.30 17.98
C THR A 263 7.97 -3.57 18.81
N ALA A 264 7.89 -4.76 18.19
CA ALA A 264 8.14 -6.02 18.88
C ALA A 264 9.57 -6.10 19.46
N GLN A 265 10.57 -5.63 18.74
CA GLN A 265 11.96 -5.65 19.22
C GLN A 265 12.20 -4.64 20.36
N ASP A 266 11.55 -3.47 20.30
CA ASP A 266 11.61 -2.47 21.38
C ASP A 266 10.92 -2.98 22.66
N ASP A 267 9.77 -3.66 22.52
CA ASP A 267 9.05 -4.31 23.64
C ASP A 267 9.87 -5.43 24.28
N GLU A 268 10.51 -6.27 23.47
CA GLU A 268 11.37 -7.35 23.97
C GLU A 268 12.57 -6.79 24.76
N HIS A 269 13.23 -5.76 24.21
CA HIS A 269 14.37 -5.11 24.87
C HIS A 269 13.97 -4.44 26.20
N LEU A 270 12.78 -3.83 26.28
CA LEU A 270 12.25 -3.30 27.53
C LEU A 270 12.00 -4.41 28.56
N THR A 271 11.51 -5.57 28.12
CA THR A 271 11.27 -6.73 28.98
C THR A 271 12.56 -7.24 29.63
N TRP A 272 13.68 -7.25 28.90
CA TRP A 272 14.99 -7.66 29.44
C TRP A 272 15.62 -6.63 30.39
N LEU A 273 15.30 -5.35 30.23
CA LEU A 273 15.83 -4.27 31.08
C LEU A 273 15.09 -4.10 32.41
N LEU A 274 13.81 -4.52 32.47
CA LEU A 274 13.01 -4.46 33.68
C LEU A 274 13.28 -5.69 34.56
N PRO A 275 13.71 -5.53 35.83
CA PRO A 275 13.80 -6.66 36.75
C PRO A 275 12.42 -7.35 36.89
N PRO A 276 12.37 -8.67 37.09
CA PRO A 276 11.13 -9.46 37.05
C PRO A 276 10.03 -8.93 37.99
N ALA A 277 10.41 -8.35 39.14
CA ALA A 277 9.47 -7.75 40.09
C ALA A 277 8.72 -6.51 39.55
N SER A 278 9.37 -5.68 38.73
CA SER A 278 8.75 -4.49 38.11
C SER A 278 7.86 -4.83 36.90
N ALA A 279 8.19 -5.90 36.17
CA ALA A 279 7.35 -6.40 35.08
C ALA A 279 6.05 -7.05 35.61
N GLU A 280 6.10 -7.70 36.78
CA GLU A 280 4.92 -8.22 37.47
C GLU A 280 4.04 -7.10 38.05
N MET A 281 4.61 -6.03 38.61
CA MET A 281 3.82 -4.89 39.12
C MET A 281 3.04 -4.18 38.01
N LEU A 282 3.63 -3.97 36.83
CA LEU A 282 2.91 -3.37 35.69
C LEU A 282 1.79 -4.28 35.17
N ARG A 283 2.00 -5.61 35.14
CA ARG A 283 0.93 -6.57 34.84
C ARG A 283 -0.17 -6.57 35.90
N TYR A 284 0.18 -6.41 37.18
CA TYR A 284 -0.77 -6.42 38.29
C TYR A 284 -1.63 -5.16 38.32
N ASP A 285 -1.06 -3.99 38.04
CA ASP A 285 -1.81 -2.73 37.93
C ASP A 285 -2.78 -2.70 36.74
N ASP A 286 -2.40 -3.28 35.60
CA ASP A 286 -3.31 -3.43 34.45
C ASP A 286 -4.50 -4.39 34.74
N THR A 287 -4.36 -5.28 35.73
CA THR A 287 -5.41 -6.23 36.13
C THR A 287 -6.33 -5.66 37.22
N SER A 288 -5.82 -4.78 38.09
CA SER A 288 -6.56 -4.18 39.21
C SER A 288 -7.53 -3.07 38.78
N LEU A 289 -7.27 -2.41 37.63
CA LEU A 289 -8.14 -1.40 37.02
C LEU A 289 -9.44 -1.96 36.39
N CYS A 290 -9.59 -3.29 36.28
CA CYS A 290 -10.78 -3.93 35.69
C CYS A 290 -11.83 -4.46 36.68
N THR A 291 -11.67 -4.29 38.01
CA THR A 291 -12.72 -4.69 38.97
C THR A 291 -13.56 -3.48 39.41
N PRO A 292 -14.90 -3.48 39.21
CA PRO A 292 -15.74 -2.41 39.71
C PRO A 292 -15.78 -2.48 41.24
N ARG A 293 -15.28 -1.42 41.87
CA ARG A 293 -15.29 -1.24 43.33
C ARG A 293 -16.73 -0.97 43.78
N ASN A 294 -17.49 -2.02 44.08
CA ASN A 294 -18.79 -1.91 44.74
C ASN A 294 -18.58 -1.43 46.18
N SER A 295 -18.82 -0.14 46.44
CA SER A 295 -18.89 0.42 47.80
C SER A 295 -20.34 0.44 48.28
N ARG A 296 -20.53 -0.17 49.46
CA ARG A 296 -21.71 -0.05 50.33
C ARG A 296 -22.02 1.39 50.70
#